data_AF-A0A4R8SC49-F1
#
_entry.id   AF-A0A4R8SC49-F1
#
_cell.length_a   1.000
_cell.length_b   1.000
_cell.length_c   1.000
_cell.angle_alpha   90.00
_cell.angle_beta   90.00
_cell.angle_gamma   90.00
#
_symmetry.space_group_name_H-M   'P 1'
#
loop_
_entity.id
_entity.type
_entity.pdbx_description
1 polymer ?
#
loop_
_entity_poly.entity_id
_entity_poly.type
_entity_poly.pdbx_seq_one_letter_code
_entity_poly.pdbx_strand_id
1 'polypeptide(L)'
;MYRSKIEGMRLVKKPEFVTLPAGTLYCELREKWVFGELRLKGETISEDDYWVRELDWIDGDDPGEIFDRLEAMASDSSVSFPAPESYSRGGNFRDDTMFLVYERDDVVALITDLILPAT
;
A
#
# COMPACT_ATOMS: atom_id res chain seq x y z
N MET A 1 22.76 24.59 -9.15
CA MET A 1 21.40 24.26 -8.64
C MET A 1 21.18 22.78 -8.88
N TYR A 2 21.47 21.94 -7.88
CA TYR A 2 21.23 20.50 -7.97
C TYR A 2 19.72 20.26 -7.76
N ARG A 3 19.02 19.76 -8.78
CA ARG A 3 17.71 19.15 -8.56
C ARG A 3 17.98 17.78 -7.93
N SER A 4 17.70 17.66 -6.64
CA SER A 4 17.54 16.38 -5.97
C SER A 4 16.32 15.70 -6.58
N LYS A 5 16.52 14.97 -7.66
CA LYS A 5 15.52 14.02 -8.16
C LYS A 5 15.57 12.88 -7.15
N ILE A 6 14.58 12.80 -6.26
CA ILE A 6 14.45 11.62 -5.39
C ILE A 6 13.83 10.56 -6.29
N GLU A 7 14.69 9.95 -7.11
CA GLU A 7 14.42 8.71 -7.84
C GLU A 7 14.74 7.57 -6.87
N GLY A 8 13.81 6.63 -6.65
CA GLY A 8 14.06 5.37 -5.95
C GLY A 8 13.06 4.99 -4.86
N MET A 9 13.37 3.90 -4.17
CA MET A 9 12.73 3.50 -2.92
C MET A 9 13.61 3.87 -1.74
N ARG A 10 13.01 4.15 -0.57
CA ARG A 10 13.78 4.49 0.63
C ARG A 10 13.18 3.89 1.90
N LEU A 11 14.05 3.64 2.87
CA LEU A 11 13.63 3.21 4.20
C LEU A 11 13.43 4.42 5.11
N VAL A 12 12.28 4.49 5.77
CA VAL A 12 11.93 5.53 6.73
C VAL A 12 11.55 4.92 8.07
N LYS A 13 11.75 5.69 9.14
CA LYS A 13 11.25 5.34 10.49
C LYS A 13 9.86 5.93 10.70
N LYS A 14 9.14 5.41 11.70
CA LYS A 14 7.80 5.89 12.09
C LYS A 14 7.64 7.42 12.15
N PRO A 15 8.50 8.21 12.84
CA PRO A 15 8.30 9.66 12.93
C PRO A 15 8.31 10.38 11.59
N GLU A 16 9.06 9.86 10.62
CA GLU A 16 9.07 10.39 9.26
C GLU A 16 7.86 9.89 8.47
N PHE A 17 7.56 8.59 8.56
CA PHE A 17 6.44 7.96 7.84
C PHE A 17 5.09 8.64 8.11
N VAL A 18 4.80 8.99 9.37
CA VAL A 18 3.53 9.62 9.75
C VAL A 18 3.35 11.02 9.16
N THR A 19 4.45 11.67 8.77
CA THR A 19 4.43 12.99 8.10
C THR A 19 4.26 12.88 6.58
N LEU A 20 4.37 11.68 6.01
CA LEU A 20 4.20 11.46 4.58
C LEU A 20 2.74 11.67 4.16
N PRO A 21 2.50 12.20 2.95
CA PRO A 21 1.15 12.46 2.46
C PRO A 21 0.35 11.17 2.29
N ALA A 22 -0.98 11.30 2.32
CA ALA A 22 -1.88 10.26 1.85
C ALA A 22 -1.58 9.92 0.36
N GLY A 23 -1.80 8.67 -0.03
CA GLY A 23 -1.40 8.14 -1.33
C GLY A 23 0.05 7.66 -1.40
N THR A 24 0.78 7.61 -0.28
CA THR A 24 2.14 7.05 -0.23
C THR A 24 2.06 5.52 -0.31
N LEU A 25 2.71 4.93 -1.31
CA LEU A 25 2.83 3.47 -1.45
C LEU A 25 3.99 2.98 -0.58
N TYR A 26 3.76 1.92 0.21
CA TYR A 26 4.78 1.45 1.15
C TYR A 26 4.64 -0.04 1.50
N CYS A 27 5.70 -0.60 2.10
CA CYS A 27 5.68 -1.87 2.83
C CYS A 27 6.22 -1.65 4.24
N GLU A 28 5.52 -2.17 5.25
CA GLU A 28 6.06 -2.24 6.61
C GLU A 28 7.11 -3.36 6.70
N LEU A 29 8.23 -3.12 7.38
CA LEU A 29 9.23 -4.17 7.62
C LEU A 29 8.82 -4.98 8.86
N ARG A 30 8.58 -6.28 8.66
CA ARG A 30 8.31 -7.22 9.76
C ARG A 30 9.59 -7.60 10.50
N GLU A 31 10.67 -7.74 9.74
CA GLU A 31 12.03 -7.93 10.21
C GLU A 31 13.01 -7.25 9.25
N LYS A 32 14.30 -7.26 9.58
CA LYS A 32 15.34 -6.69 8.72
C LYS A 32 15.32 -7.40 7.36
N TRP A 33 14.95 -6.65 6.31
CA TRP A 33 14.80 -7.10 4.92
C TRP A 33 13.61 -8.04 4.66
N VAL A 34 12.69 -8.17 5.63
CA VAL A 34 11.44 -8.89 5.45
C VAL A 34 10.33 -7.86 5.31
N PHE A 35 9.93 -7.61 4.07
CA PHE A 35 8.89 -6.65 3.71
C PHE A 35 7.51 -7.31 3.83
N GLY A 36 6.58 -6.64 4.49
CA GLY A 36 5.17 -7.01 4.54
C GLY A 36 4.45 -6.69 3.23
N GLU A 37 3.12 -6.66 3.30
CA GLU A 37 2.27 -6.37 2.16
C GLU A 37 2.51 -4.97 1.61
N LEU A 38 2.25 -4.81 0.31
CA LEU A 38 2.21 -3.51 -0.34
C LEU A 38 0.90 -2.81 0.03
N ARG A 39 0.99 -1.62 0.62
CA ARG A 39 -0.15 -0.88 1.15
C ARG A 39 -0.10 0.57 0.71
N LEU A 40 -1.27 1.21 0.68
CA LEU A 40 -1.38 2.64 0.44
C LEU A 40 -1.68 3.37 1.75
N LYS A 41 -0.81 4.31 2.12
CA LYS A 41 -1.02 5.16 3.29
C LYS A 41 -2.15 6.15 3.00
N GLY A 42 -3.13 6.24 3.87
CA GLY A 42 -4.15 7.28 3.90
C GLY A 42 -3.76 8.46 4.79
N GLU A 43 -4.76 9.22 5.23
CA GLU A 43 -4.54 10.37 6.12
C GLU A 43 -4.04 9.92 7.48
N THR A 44 -3.15 10.73 8.07
CA THR A 44 -2.69 10.56 9.45
C THR A 44 -3.78 11.07 10.39
N ILE A 45 -4.14 10.26 11.38
CA ILE A 45 -5.24 10.53 12.32
C ILE A 45 -4.69 11.05 13.65
N SER A 46 -3.57 10.50 14.09
CA SER A 46 -2.82 10.91 15.28
C SER A 46 -1.34 10.59 15.11
N GLU A 47 -0.51 10.88 16.11
CA GLU A 47 0.93 10.62 16.09
C GLU A 47 1.29 9.16 15.76
N ASP A 48 0.45 8.21 16.18
CA ASP A 48 0.69 6.76 16.05
C ASP A 48 -0.31 6.05 15.15
N ASP A 49 -1.19 6.80 14.48
CA ASP A 49 -2.31 6.21 13.75
C ASP A 49 -2.61 6.91 12.44
N TYR A 50 -2.99 6.11 11.46
CA TYR A 50 -3.22 6.50 10.09
C TYR A 50 -4.16 5.50 9.42
N TRP A 51 -4.89 5.99 8.42
CA TRP A 51 -5.68 5.12 7.55
C TRP A 51 -4.75 4.34 6.62
N VAL A 52 -5.08 3.09 6.32
CA VAL A 52 -4.34 2.27 5.36
C VAL A 52 -5.32 1.57 4.43
N ARG A 53 -4.94 1.45 3.16
CA ARG A 53 -5.66 0.63 2.19
C ARG A 53 -4.78 -0.55 1.77
N GLU A 54 -5.33 -1.74 1.97
CA GLU A 54 -4.76 -3.01 1.52
C GLU A 54 -5.10 -3.22 0.05
N LEU A 55 -4.14 -3.74 -0.72
CA LEU A 55 -4.29 -3.94 -2.18
C LEU A 55 -4.62 -5.39 -2.53
N ASP A 56 -4.57 -6.28 -1.55
CA ASP A 56 -4.70 -7.73 -1.65
C ASP A 56 -6.04 -8.24 -1.09
N TRP A 57 -6.97 -7.34 -0.80
CA TRP A 57 -8.33 -7.68 -0.36
C TRP A 57 -9.36 -7.44 -1.47
N ILE A 58 -10.61 -7.81 -1.23
CA ILE A 58 -11.72 -7.65 -2.17
C ILE A 58 -12.78 -6.75 -1.54
N ASP A 59 -13.41 -5.91 -2.37
CA ASP A 59 -14.53 -5.09 -1.94
C ASP A 59 -15.74 -5.96 -1.50
N GLY A 60 -16.56 -5.47 -0.57
CA GLY A 60 -17.75 -6.20 -0.10
C GLY A 60 -18.41 -5.51 1.09
N ASP A 61 -19.72 -5.72 1.23
CA ASP A 61 -20.54 -5.06 2.26
C ASP A 61 -20.43 -5.75 3.63
N ASP A 62 -20.11 -7.05 3.62
CA ASP A 62 -19.92 -7.85 4.83
C ASP A 62 -18.90 -8.98 4.65
N PRO A 63 -18.38 -9.58 5.74
CA PRO A 63 -17.39 -10.64 5.66
C PRO A 63 -17.84 -11.87 4.87
N GLY A 64 -19.11 -12.25 4.95
CA GLY A 64 -19.64 -13.40 4.22
C GLY A 64 -19.56 -13.20 2.72
N GLU A 65 -19.99 -12.03 2.23
CA GLU A 65 -19.86 -11.68 0.82
C GLU A 65 -18.39 -11.69 0.36
N ILE A 66 -17.48 -11.15 1.16
CA ILE A 66 -16.04 -11.14 0.84
C ILE A 66 -15.51 -12.56 0.68
N PHE A 67 -15.86 -13.49 1.58
CA PHE A 67 -15.42 -14.89 1.47
C PHE A 67 -16.05 -15.60 0.27
N ASP A 68 -17.34 -15.37 0.00
CA ASP A 68 -18.00 -15.94 -1.18
C ASP A 68 -17.34 -15.47 -2.48
N ARG A 69 -16.96 -14.18 -2.57
CA ARG A 69 -16.23 -13.62 -3.71
C ARG A 69 -14.84 -14.24 -3.88
N LEU A 70 -14.11 -14.44 -2.78
CA LEU A 70 -12.79 -15.11 -2.78
C LEU A 70 -12.89 -16.56 -3.28
N GLU A 71 -13.86 -17.32 -2.76
CA GLU A 71 -14.08 -18.72 -3.17
C GLU A 71 -14.51 -18.83 -4.64
N ALA A 72 -15.30 -17.87 -5.13
CA ALA A 72 -15.68 -17.79 -6.54
C ALA A 72 -14.45 -17.56 -7.45
N MET A 73 -13.56 -16.63 -7.09
CA MET A 73 -12.31 -16.41 -7.83
C MET A 73 -11.37 -17.62 -7.78
N ALA A 74 -11.31 -18.33 -6.64
CA ALA A 74 -10.51 -19.54 -6.50
C ALA A 74 -11.03 -20.70 -7.36
N SER A 75 -12.34 -20.76 -7.57
CA SER A 75 -13.02 -21.81 -8.34
C SER A 75 -13.06 -21.54 -9.85
N ASP A 76 -13.08 -20.27 -10.26
CA ASP A 76 -13.16 -19.85 -11.66
C ASP A 76 -12.25 -18.65 -11.96
N SER A 77 -11.17 -18.91 -12.70
CA SER A 77 -10.17 -17.89 -13.08
C SER A 77 -10.70 -16.78 -14.00
N SER A 78 -11.90 -16.93 -14.56
CA SER A 78 -12.55 -15.88 -15.36
C SER A 78 -13.34 -14.88 -14.51
N VAL A 79 -13.56 -15.18 -13.23
CA VAL A 79 -14.23 -14.30 -12.29
C VAL A 79 -13.24 -13.30 -11.71
N SER A 80 -13.64 -12.03 -11.65
CA SER A 80 -12.89 -10.96 -11.01
C SER A 80 -13.83 -9.99 -10.33
N PHE A 81 -13.43 -9.48 -9.17
CA PHE A 81 -14.16 -8.45 -8.42
C PHE A 81 -13.31 -7.18 -8.28
N PRO A 82 -13.93 -6.01 -8.03
CA PRO A 82 -13.21 -4.77 -7.77
C PRO A 82 -12.30 -4.89 -6.53
N ALA A 83 -11.14 -4.24 -6.60
CA ALA A 83 -10.31 -4.01 -5.43
C ALA A 83 -11.03 -3.04 -4.47
N PRO A 84 -10.81 -3.17 -3.15
CA PRO A 84 -11.47 -2.34 -2.15
C PRO A 84 -11.01 -0.89 -2.26
N GLU A 85 -11.95 0.04 -2.12
CA GLU A 85 -11.65 1.47 -1.91
C GLU A 85 -11.61 1.84 -0.43
N SER A 86 -12.03 0.93 0.44
CA SER A 86 -12.12 1.14 1.88
C SER A 86 -10.75 1.21 2.55
N TYR A 87 -10.69 1.98 3.62
CA TYR A 87 -9.51 2.09 4.48
C TYR A 87 -9.76 1.37 5.80
N SER A 88 -8.74 0.66 6.29
CA SER A 88 -8.65 0.13 7.65
C SER A 88 -7.69 0.98 8.48
N ARG A 89 -7.56 0.66 9.77
CA ARG A 89 -6.61 1.34 10.66
C ARG A 89 -5.24 0.66 10.56
N GLY A 90 -4.23 1.43 10.18
CA GLY A 90 -2.84 0.95 10.09
C GLY A 90 -2.08 0.99 11.41
N GLY A 91 -2.72 1.46 12.49
CA GLY A 91 -2.17 1.75 13.82
C GLY A 91 -0.85 1.08 14.14
N ASN A 92 0.19 1.88 14.38
CA ASN A 92 1.55 1.38 14.58
C ASN A 92 2.08 1.69 15.99
N PHE A 93 2.08 0.66 16.83
CA PHE A 93 2.41 0.76 18.24
C PHE A 93 3.91 0.62 18.54
N ARG A 94 4.76 0.36 17.55
CA ARG A 94 6.21 0.15 17.74
C ARG A 94 7.04 1.28 17.14
N ASP A 95 7.82 1.95 17.98
CA ASP A 95 8.61 3.13 17.58
C ASP A 95 9.79 2.81 16.66
N ASP A 96 10.26 1.56 16.70
CA ASP A 96 11.35 1.06 15.87
C ASP A 96 10.90 0.53 14.50
N THR A 97 9.60 0.59 14.20
CA THR A 97 9.07 0.16 12.92
C THR A 97 9.68 0.97 11.78
N MET A 98 10.10 0.23 10.75
CA MET A 98 10.63 0.79 9.52
C MET A 98 9.67 0.50 8.37
N PHE A 99 9.65 1.42 7.40
CA PHE A 99 8.82 1.33 6.21
C PHE A 99 9.68 1.50 4.98
N LEU A 100 9.52 0.63 4.00
CA LEU A 100 10.00 0.83 2.64
C LEU A 100 8.96 1.67 1.90
N VAL A 101 9.32 2.88 1.51
CA VAL A 101 8.46 3.82 0.79
C VAL A 101 8.90 3.90 -0.67
N TYR A 102 7.93 3.86 -1.56
CA TYR A 102 8.13 4.04 -3.00
C TYR A 102 7.87 5.51 -3.35
N GLU A 103 8.82 6.14 -4.04
CA GLU A 103 8.65 7.51 -4.49
C GLU A 103 7.62 7.59 -5.61
N ARG A 104 6.87 8.69 -5.64
CA ARG A 104 5.70 8.85 -6.53
C ARG A 104 6.06 8.67 -8.00
N ASP A 105 7.18 9.22 -8.44
CA ASP A 105 7.59 9.19 -9.84
C ASP A 105 7.88 7.75 -10.31
N ASP A 106 8.44 6.90 -9.44
CA ASP A 106 8.66 5.49 -9.76
C ASP A 106 7.35 4.70 -9.80
N VAL A 107 6.42 4.97 -8.88
CA VAL A 107 5.09 4.34 -8.90
C VAL A 107 4.35 4.71 -10.19
N VAL A 108 4.41 5.97 -10.60
CA VAL A 108 3.79 6.43 -11.86
C VAL A 108 4.46 5.78 -13.06
N ALA A 109 5.79 5.69 -13.10
CA ALA A 109 6.51 5.02 -14.17
C ALA A 109 6.12 3.54 -14.28
N LEU A 110 6.09 2.82 -13.16
CA LEU A 110 5.66 1.42 -13.10
C LEU A 110 4.23 1.21 -13.64
N ILE A 111 3.29 2.05 -13.20
CA ILE A 111 1.89 1.98 -13.66
C ILE A 111 1.80 2.31 -15.15
N THR A 112 2.60 3.26 -15.62
CA THR A 112 2.64 3.64 -17.04
C THR A 112 3.13 2.47 -17.89
N ASP A 113 4.19 1.78 -17.47
CA ASP A 113 4.72 0.60 -18.14
C ASP A 113 3.71 -0.57 -18.14
N LEU A 114 2.86 -0.67 -17.11
CA LEU A 114 1.79 -1.68 -17.04
C LEU A 114 0.64 -1.40 -18.01
N ILE A 115 0.26 -0.12 -18.17
CA ILE A 115 -0.92 0.29 -18.95
C ILE A 115 -0.58 0.43 -20.43
N LEU A 116 0.63 0.89 -20.75
CA LEU A 116 1.07 1.08 -22.12
C LEU A 116 1.73 -0.22 -22.62
N PRO A 117 1.32 -0.78 -23.77
CA PRO A 117 2.01 -1.94 -24.32
C PRO A 117 3.48 -1.59 -24.59
N ALA A 118 4.38 -2.51 -24.25
CA ALA A 118 5.77 -2.42 -24.68
C ALA A 118 5.80 -2.20 -26.19
N THR A 119 6.40 -1.10 -26.62
CA THR A 119 6.47 -0.69 -28.03
C THR A 119 7.43 -1.55 -28.81
#